data_AF-A0A3D0N2V9-F1
#
_entry.id   AF-A0A3D0N2V9-F1
#
_cell.length_a   1.000
_cell.length_b   1.000
_cell.length_c   1.000
_cell.angle_alpha   90.00
_cell.angle_beta   90.00
_cell.angle_gamma   90.00
#
_symmetry.space_group_name_H-M   'P 1'
#
loop_
_entity.id
_entity.type
_entity.pdbx_description
1 polymer ?
#
loop_
_entity_poly.entity_id
_entity_poly.type
_entity_poly.pdbx_seq_one_letter_code
_entity_poly.pdbx_strand_id
1 'polypeptide(L)'
;MGGKTELLEEFERGLEDVIEARTSPAEKRIRFGNLRCEIYRGSGNGDDLANAAVVYETPGGSTTQITIVFDEDQQSFSYLSEDLDETVTSCDPSEVIAMVERHADSIPEKRMQALKNTIDIWLSEGKSRREMFGEMNKLLQSEFLGGRITNEELKAGIQHIVREFSRCDAD
;
A
#
# COMPACT_ATOMS: atom_id res chain seq x y z
N MET A 1 20.79 -17.05 -26.09
CA MET A 1 20.59 -15.88 -25.20
C MET A 1 19.09 -15.55 -25.22
N GLY A 2 18.26 -16.38 -24.58
CA GLY A 2 16.79 -16.23 -24.64
C GLY A 2 16.09 -16.30 -23.28
N GLY A 3 16.68 -16.96 -22.28
CA GLY A 3 16.03 -17.14 -20.97
C GLY A 3 16.17 -15.96 -20.01
N LYS A 4 17.13 -15.04 -20.23
CA LYS A 4 17.40 -13.95 -19.27
C LYS A 4 16.26 -12.94 -19.15
N THR A 5 15.57 -12.70 -20.26
CA THR A 5 14.46 -11.75 -20.38
C THR A 5 13.13 -12.40 -20.02
N GLU A 6 13.04 -13.73 -20.08
CA GLU A 6 11.79 -14.49 -19.87
C GLU A 6 11.30 -14.39 -18.42
N LEU A 7 12.19 -14.49 -17.42
CA LEU A 7 11.82 -14.35 -16.00
C LEU A 7 11.30 -12.94 -15.66
N LEU A 8 11.95 -11.91 -16.21
CA LEU A 8 11.52 -10.53 -15.99
C LEU A 8 10.18 -10.26 -16.68
N GLU A 9 9.99 -10.74 -17.91
CA GLU A 9 8.71 -10.64 -18.63
C GLU A 9 7.57 -11.38 -17.91
N GLU A 10 7.84 -12.55 -17.34
CA GLU A 10 6.88 -13.30 -16.52
C GLU A 10 6.49 -12.52 -15.25
N PHE A 11 7.47 -11.95 -14.56
CA PHE A 11 7.23 -11.08 -13.41
C PHE A 11 6.42 -9.84 -13.80
N GLU A 12 6.79 -9.13 -14.86
CA GLU A 12 6.08 -7.93 -15.30
C GLU A 12 4.62 -8.22 -15.66
N ARG A 13 4.35 -9.31 -16.39
CA ARG A 13 2.99 -9.75 -16.71
C ARG A 13 2.20 -10.11 -15.46
N GLY A 14 2.80 -10.86 -14.53
CA GLY A 14 2.13 -11.20 -13.27
C GLY A 14 1.81 -9.97 -12.43
N LEU A 15 2.68 -8.95 -12.47
CA LEU A 15 2.47 -7.71 -11.74
C LEU A 15 1.35 -6.86 -12.35
N GLU A 16 1.26 -6.82 -13.69
CA GLU A 16 0.13 -6.21 -14.39
C GLU A 16 -1.20 -6.87 -14.01
N ASP A 17 -1.26 -8.21 -13.99
CA ASP A 17 -2.45 -8.96 -13.60
C ASP A 17 -2.89 -8.62 -12.16
N VAL A 18 -1.93 -8.55 -11.23
CA VAL A 18 -2.16 -8.17 -9.82
C VAL A 18 -2.77 -6.78 -9.70
N ILE A 19 -2.26 -5.82 -10.48
CA ILE A 19 -2.74 -4.44 -10.50
C ILE A 19 -4.12 -4.36 -11.14
N GLU A 20 -4.35 -5.00 -12.29
CA GLU A 20 -5.63 -4.97 -12.98
C GLU A 20 -6.76 -5.57 -12.12
N ALA A 21 -6.51 -6.72 -11.49
CA ALA A 21 -7.46 -7.39 -10.60
C ALA A 21 -7.90 -6.49 -9.43
N ARG A 22 -7.04 -5.57 -9.00
CA ARG A 22 -7.25 -4.68 -7.86
C ARG A 22 -7.70 -3.26 -8.27
N THR A 23 -7.79 -2.96 -9.57
CA THR A 23 -8.15 -1.63 -10.10
C THR A 23 -9.42 -1.59 -10.98
N SER A 24 -10.00 -2.73 -11.36
CA SER A 24 -11.17 -2.82 -12.27
C SER A 24 -12.39 -3.57 -11.67
N PRO A 25 -13.66 -3.17 -11.97
CA PRO A 25 -14.13 -2.02 -12.78
C PRO A 25 -13.88 -0.65 -12.12
N ALA A 26 -14.07 0.45 -12.86
CA ALA A 26 -13.76 1.83 -12.44
C ALA A 26 -14.47 2.32 -11.16
N GLU A 27 -15.62 1.73 -10.78
CA GLU A 27 -16.28 1.94 -9.48
C GLU A 27 -15.54 1.25 -8.31
N LYS A 28 -14.56 0.40 -8.65
CA LYS A 28 -13.48 -0.11 -7.83
C LYS A 28 -12.13 0.56 -8.17
N ARG A 29 -12.12 1.81 -8.67
CA ARG A 29 -10.97 2.71 -8.41
C ARG A 29 -10.72 2.59 -6.93
N ILE A 30 -9.59 1.99 -6.58
CA ILE A 30 -9.51 1.02 -5.49
C ILE A 30 -10.41 1.40 -4.33
N ARG A 31 -11.25 0.46 -3.87
CA ARG A 31 -11.88 0.57 -2.55
C ARG A 31 -10.85 0.84 -1.42
N PHE A 32 -9.55 0.85 -1.72
CA PHE A 32 -8.38 1.07 -0.87
C PHE A 32 -7.16 1.55 -1.69
N GLY A 33 -7.18 2.79 -2.15
CA GLY A 33 -6.04 3.56 -2.67
C GLY A 33 -4.95 2.92 -3.55
N ASN A 34 -5.07 3.23 -4.85
CA ASN A 34 -4.12 3.08 -5.97
C ASN A 34 -2.76 2.43 -5.65
N LEU A 35 -2.72 1.09 -5.71
CA LEU A 35 -1.53 0.31 -6.01
C LEU A 35 -0.94 0.85 -7.31
N ARG A 36 0.22 1.49 -7.21
CA ARG A 36 0.98 1.94 -8.37
C ARG A 36 2.24 1.11 -8.47
N CYS A 37 2.56 0.72 -9.69
CA CYS A 37 3.86 0.15 -10.00
C CYS A 37 4.59 1.09 -10.94
N GLU A 38 5.83 1.40 -10.59
CA GLU A 38 6.80 1.95 -11.53
C GLU A 38 7.92 0.93 -11.68
N ILE A 39 8.14 0.49 -12.93
CA ILE A 39 9.26 -0.37 -13.29
C ILE A 39 10.32 0.51 -13.92
N TYR A 40 11.45 0.69 -13.24
CA TYR A 40 12.61 1.37 -13.80
C TYR A 40 13.58 0.33 -14.33
N ARG A 41 13.88 0.41 -15.63
CA ARG A 41 14.98 -0.33 -16.27
C ARG A 41 16.16 0.62 -16.41
N GLY A 42 17.11 0.53 -15.50
CA GLY A 42 18.30 1.39 -15.50
C GLY A 42 19.51 0.66 -16.03
N SER A 43 20.20 1.25 -17.01
CA SER A 43 21.58 0.89 -17.34
C SER A 43 22.52 1.90 -16.67
N GLY A 44 22.84 1.67 -15.40
CA GLY A 44 23.65 2.61 -14.60
C GLY A 44 24.55 1.90 -13.60
N ASN A 45 25.86 1.93 -13.86
CA ASN A 45 26.95 1.32 -13.08
C ASN A 45 27.08 -0.21 -13.10
N GLY A 46 26.81 -0.82 -14.25
CA GLY A 46 27.33 -2.15 -14.58
C GLY A 46 26.43 -3.34 -14.26
N ASP A 47 25.32 -3.12 -13.55
CA ASP A 47 24.29 -4.14 -13.32
C ASP A 47 22.99 -3.69 -14.02
N ASP A 48 22.46 -4.54 -14.89
CA ASP A 48 21.12 -4.39 -15.44
C ASP A 48 20.11 -4.71 -14.32
N LEU A 49 19.61 -3.67 -13.67
CA LEU A 49 18.70 -3.77 -12.53
C LEU A 49 17.31 -3.28 -12.94
N ALA A 50 16.31 -4.17 -12.87
CA ALA A 50 14.91 -3.77 -12.92
C ALA A 50 14.41 -3.50 -11.49
N ASN A 51 13.91 -2.29 -11.24
CA ASN A 51 13.34 -1.90 -9.95
C ASN A 51 11.83 -1.75 -10.07
N ALA A 52 11.07 -2.55 -9.33
CA ALA A 52 9.63 -2.37 -9.19
C ALA A 52 9.31 -1.73 -7.84
N ALA A 53 8.76 -0.52 -7.87
CA ALA A 53 8.25 0.19 -6.69
C ALA A 53 6.74 0.04 -6.58
N VAL A 54 6.25 -0.66 -5.56
CA VAL A 54 4.81 -0.80 -5.28
C VAL A 54 4.41 0.17 -4.18
N VAL A 55 3.69 1.22 -4.55
CA VAL A 55 3.39 2.37 -3.68
C VAL A 55 1.91 2.38 -3.27
N TYR A 56 1.63 2.58 -1.97
CA TYR A 56 0.28 2.91 -1.47
C TYR A 56 0.30 4.01 -0.40
N GLU A 57 -0.68 4.92 -0.44
CA GLU A 57 -0.84 6.01 0.54
C GLU A 57 -1.98 5.72 1.53
N THR A 58 -1.74 6.00 2.82
CA THR A 58 -2.78 6.04 3.86
C THR A 58 -3.24 7.48 4.12
N PRO A 59 -4.45 7.68 4.67
CA PRO A 59 -4.81 8.97 5.27
C PRO A 59 -3.72 9.42 6.24
N GLY A 60 -3.26 10.68 6.14
CA GLY A 60 -2.11 11.20 6.88
C GLY A 60 -0.76 11.14 6.13
N GLY A 61 -0.73 10.60 4.90
CA GLY A 61 0.44 10.65 4.02
C GLY A 61 1.50 9.57 4.26
N SER A 62 1.16 8.48 4.95
CA SER A 62 2.09 7.35 5.06
C SER A 62 2.10 6.58 3.76
N THR A 63 3.29 6.45 3.17
CA THR A 63 3.52 5.71 1.94
C THR A 63 4.29 4.44 2.27
N THR A 64 3.77 3.28 1.91
CA THR A 64 4.58 2.06 1.92
C THR A 64 5.02 1.75 0.50
N GLN A 65 6.29 1.40 0.36
CA GLN A 65 6.92 1.07 -0.90
C GLN A 65 7.54 -0.33 -0.80
N ILE A 66 7.18 -1.23 -1.71
CA ILE A 66 7.93 -2.48 -1.94
C ILE A 66 8.94 -2.18 -3.02
N THR A 67 10.22 -2.48 -2.77
CA THR A 67 11.29 -2.36 -3.76
C THR A 67 11.76 -3.75 -4.12
N ILE A 68 11.63 -4.12 -5.39
CA ILE A 68 12.07 -5.41 -5.92
C ILE A 68 13.16 -5.12 -6.94
N VAL A 69 14.30 -5.80 -6.79
CA VAL A 69 15.46 -5.66 -7.67
C VAL A 69 15.67 -6.97 -8.42
N PHE A 70 15.70 -6.94 -9.74
CA PHE A 70 16.09 -8.09 -10.55
C PHE A 70 17.56 -7.99 -10.97
N ASP A 71 18.35 -9.02 -10.69
CA ASP A 71 19.73 -9.19 -11.16
C ASP A 71 19.73 -10.09 -12.41
N GLU A 72 20.03 -9.51 -13.58
CA GLU A 72 20.06 -10.23 -14.85
C GLU A 72 21.18 -11.27 -14.96
N ASP A 73 22.28 -11.12 -14.22
CA ASP A 73 23.41 -12.03 -14.26
C ASP A 73 23.18 -13.25 -13.37
N GLN A 74 22.60 -13.04 -12.20
CA GLN A 74 22.25 -14.09 -11.25
C GLN A 74 20.87 -14.71 -11.54
N GLN A 75 20.06 -14.09 -12.40
CA GLN A 75 18.69 -14.54 -12.71
C GLN A 75 17.86 -14.68 -11.44
N SER A 76 17.90 -13.64 -10.60
CA SER A 76 17.28 -13.64 -9.29
C SER A 76 16.71 -12.29 -8.92
N PHE A 77 15.59 -12.30 -8.21
CA PHE A 77 14.95 -11.16 -7.59
C PHE A 77 15.42 -11.02 -6.16
N SER A 78 15.60 -9.80 -5.69
CA SER A 78 15.86 -9.46 -4.28
C SER A 78 14.89 -8.40 -3.79
N TYR A 79 14.34 -8.59 -2.59
CA TYR A 79 13.39 -7.67 -1.96
C TYR A 79 13.52 -7.73 -0.43
N LEU A 80 13.02 -6.72 0.28
CA LEU A 80 12.94 -6.77 1.75
C LEU A 80 11.76 -7.64 2.20
N SER A 81 11.97 -8.41 3.28
CA SER A 81 10.92 -9.14 3.99
C SER A 81 9.81 -8.21 4.51
N GLU A 82 8.65 -8.79 4.85
CA GLU A 82 7.47 -8.05 5.33
C GLU A 82 7.74 -7.21 6.60
N ASP A 83 8.65 -7.67 7.46
CA ASP A 83 9.11 -7.00 8.68
C ASP A 83 10.26 -6.00 8.43
N LEU A 84 10.74 -5.91 7.18
CA LEU A 84 11.87 -5.08 6.75
C LEU A 84 13.21 -5.43 7.42
N ASP A 85 13.33 -6.62 8.02
CA ASP A 85 14.53 -7.03 8.75
C ASP A 85 15.54 -7.80 7.90
N GLU A 86 15.09 -8.46 6.83
CA GLU A 86 15.95 -9.32 6.00
C GLU A 86 15.78 -9.06 4.49
N THR A 87 16.84 -9.29 3.73
CA THR A 87 16.77 -9.33 2.26
C THR A 87 16.50 -10.75 1.83
N VAL A 88 15.39 -10.94 1.10
CA VAL A 88 15.01 -12.22 0.52
C VAL A 88 15.43 -12.24 -0.95
N THR A 89 16.04 -13.34 -1.37
CA THR A 89 16.39 -13.59 -2.77
C THR A 89 15.59 -14.78 -3.30
N SER A 90 14.98 -14.64 -4.47
CA SER A 90 14.22 -15.70 -5.15
C SER A 90 14.55 -15.75 -6.63
N CYS A 91 14.59 -16.95 -7.21
CA CYS A 91 14.73 -17.14 -8.66
C CYS A 91 13.37 -17.44 -9.33
N ASP A 92 12.27 -17.45 -8.58
CA ASP A 92 10.93 -17.75 -9.08
C ASP A 92 10.08 -16.46 -9.11
N PRO A 93 9.72 -15.95 -10.30
CA PRO A 93 8.81 -14.82 -10.45
C PRO A 93 7.50 -14.99 -9.67
N SER A 94 6.98 -16.22 -9.58
CA SER A 94 5.72 -16.53 -8.90
C SER A 94 5.79 -16.26 -7.40
N GLU A 95 6.94 -16.53 -6.76
CA GLU A 95 7.15 -16.25 -5.34
C GLU A 95 7.16 -14.74 -5.07
N VAL A 96 7.80 -13.97 -5.95
CA VAL A 96 7.86 -12.51 -5.87
C VAL A 96 6.46 -11.91 -6.07
N ILE A 97 5.70 -12.41 -7.04
CA ILE A 97 4.30 -12.00 -7.27
C ILE A 97 3.44 -12.33 -6.06
N ALA A 98 3.53 -13.55 -5.50
CA ALA A 98 2.78 -13.92 -4.31
C ALA A 98 3.13 -13.04 -3.10
N MET A 99 4.38 -12.57 -2.99
CA MET A 99 4.77 -11.57 -1.99
C MET A 99 4.07 -10.23 -2.24
N VAL A 100 4.08 -9.71 -3.48
CA VAL A 100 3.39 -8.46 -3.83
C VAL A 100 1.89 -8.56 -3.55
N GLU A 101 1.27 -9.71 -3.86
CA GLU A 101 -0.14 -9.97 -3.56
C GLU A 101 -0.45 -9.91 -2.07
N ARG A 102 0.35 -10.60 -1.24
CA ARG A 102 0.19 -10.55 0.22
C ARG A 102 0.31 -9.13 0.76
N HIS A 103 1.28 -8.37 0.29
CA HIS A 103 1.42 -6.97 0.66
C HIS A 103 0.20 -6.15 0.24
N ALA A 104 -0.27 -6.31 -1.00
CA ALA A 104 -1.44 -5.61 -1.52
C ALA A 104 -2.71 -5.94 -0.72
N ASP A 105 -2.89 -7.20 -0.34
CA ASP A 105 -4.04 -7.68 0.42
C ASP A 105 -4.01 -7.21 1.89
N SER A 106 -2.83 -6.87 2.43
CA SER A 106 -2.67 -6.26 3.76
C SER A 106 -3.02 -4.77 3.83
N ILE A 107 -3.08 -4.08 2.67
CA ILE A 107 -3.28 -2.62 2.60
C ILE A 107 -4.55 -2.15 3.31
N PRO A 108 -5.73 -2.78 3.13
CA PRO A 108 -6.97 -2.31 3.75
C PRO A 108 -6.89 -2.27 5.28
N GLU A 109 -6.28 -3.30 5.89
CA GLU A 109 -6.11 -3.37 7.33
C GLU A 109 -5.14 -2.29 7.83
N LYS A 110 -3.99 -2.12 7.16
CA LYS A 110 -3.00 -1.09 7.49
C LYS A 110 -3.58 0.32 7.41
N ARG A 111 -4.38 0.61 6.38
CA ARG A 111 -5.08 1.90 6.22
C ARG A 111 -6.08 2.14 7.35
N MET A 112 -6.87 1.13 7.69
CA MET A 112 -7.83 1.22 8.80
C MET A 112 -7.11 1.49 10.12
N GLN A 113 -6.00 0.81 10.38
CA GLN A 113 -5.20 1.02 11.59
C GLN A 113 -4.58 2.42 11.63
N ALA A 114 -4.03 2.91 10.50
CA ALA A 114 -3.51 4.27 10.39
C ALA A 114 -4.59 5.33 10.65
N LEU A 115 -5.82 5.12 10.16
CA LEU A 115 -6.95 5.99 10.43
C LEU A 115 -7.30 6.02 11.91
N LYS A 116 -7.37 4.85 12.57
CA LYS A 116 -7.63 4.78 14.02
C LYS A 116 -6.53 5.47 14.82
N ASN A 117 -5.27 5.21 14.52
CA ASN A 117 -4.14 5.89 15.15
C ASN A 117 -4.22 7.42 14.99
N THR A 118 -4.63 7.89 13.80
CA THR A 118 -4.85 9.33 13.55
C THR A 118 -5.96 9.90 14.44
N ILE A 119 -7.06 9.17 14.61
CA ILE A 119 -8.16 9.55 15.52
C ILE A 119 -7.66 9.56 16.98
N ASP A 120 -6.89 8.56 17.38
CA ASP A 120 -6.32 8.47 18.74
C ASP A 120 -5.38 9.65 19.03
N ILE A 121 -4.59 10.08 18.05
CA ILE A 121 -3.78 11.31 18.14
C ILE A 121 -4.69 12.52 18.35
N TRP A 122 -5.75 12.69 17.55
CA TRP A 122 -6.70 13.80 17.72
C TRP A 122 -7.38 13.82 19.09
N LEU A 123 -7.71 12.64 19.63
CA LEU A 123 -8.23 12.50 20.99
C LEU A 123 -7.19 12.94 22.02
N SER A 124 -5.93 12.52 21.87
CA SER A 124 -4.83 12.92 22.76
C SER A 124 -4.52 14.42 22.71
N GLU A 125 -4.76 15.06 21.56
CA GLU A 125 -4.67 16.51 21.38
C GLU A 125 -5.85 17.27 22.02
N GLY A 126 -6.85 16.55 22.53
CA GLY A 126 -8.03 17.14 23.18
C GLY A 126 -9.06 17.71 22.19
N LYS A 127 -9.05 17.27 20.92
CA LYS A 127 -10.06 17.73 19.95
C LYS A 127 -11.46 17.34 20.41
N SER A 128 -12.41 18.25 20.25
CA SER A 128 -13.81 17.96 20.53
C SER A 128 -14.40 17.01 19.49
N ARG A 129 -15.50 16.35 19.86
CA ARG A 129 -16.27 15.47 18.95
C ARG A 129 -16.62 16.17 17.64
N ARG A 130 -17.04 17.45 17.72
CA ARG A 130 -17.40 18.27 16.54
C ARG A 130 -16.19 18.51 15.63
N GLU A 131 -15.02 18.79 16.19
CA GLU A 131 -13.80 19.03 15.41
C GLU A 131 -13.36 17.78 14.67
N MET A 132 -13.37 16.61 15.33
CA MET A 132 -13.04 15.34 14.68
C MET A 132 -14.00 14.97 13.56
N PHE A 133 -15.31 15.18 13.71
CA PHE A 133 -16.26 15.00 12.61
C PHE A 133 -15.96 15.96 11.44
N GLY A 134 -15.51 17.18 11.74
CA GLY A 134 -15.00 18.12 10.74
C GLY A 134 -13.79 17.55 9.99
N GLU A 135 -12.80 17.01 10.70
CA GLU A 135 -11.61 16.39 10.09
C GLU A 135 -11.96 15.16 9.25
N MET A 136 -12.85 14.28 9.73
CA MET A 136 -13.32 13.12 8.95
C MET A 136 -14.01 13.54 7.64
N ASN A 137 -14.80 14.61 7.67
CA ASN A 137 -15.42 15.15 6.46
C ASN A 137 -14.39 15.75 5.50
N LYS A 138 -13.31 16.38 6.00
CA LYS A 138 -12.21 16.85 5.16
C LYS A 138 -11.53 15.67 4.46
N LEU A 139 -11.24 14.57 5.18
CA LEU A 139 -10.65 13.36 4.59
C LEU A 139 -11.51 12.75 3.46
N LEU A 140 -12.84 12.88 3.53
CA LEU A 140 -13.77 12.45 2.47
C LEU A 140 -13.70 13.34 1.22
N GLN A 141 -13.41 14.63 1.41
CA GLN A 141 -13.37 15.62 0.34
C GLN A 141 -11.96 15.76 -0.28
N SER A 142 -10.92 15.42 0.47
CA SER A 142 -9.53 15.44 0.00
C SER A 142 -9.28 14.36 -1.06
N GLU A 143 -8.72 14.78 -2.18
CA GLU A 143 -8.15 13.89 -3.19
C GLU A 143 -6.68 13.63 -2.86
N PHE A 144 -6.36 12.41 -2.46
CA PHE A 144 -4.99 11.92 -2.34
C PHE A 144 -4.54 11.33 -3.69
N LEU A 145 -3.22 11.25 -3.93
CA LEU A 145 -2.71 10.50 -5.09
C LEU A 145 -3.10 9.02 -4.98
N GLY A 146 -3.24 8.52 -3.75
CA GLY A 146 -3.87 7.25 -3.38
C GLY A 146 -5.39 7.26 -3.21
N GLY A 147 -6.16 8.18 -3.82
CA GLY A 147 -7.63 8.14 -3.81
C GLY A 147 -8.30 8.94 -2.67
N ARG A 148 -9.44 8.47 -2.14
CA ARG A 148 -10.15 9.10 -1.01
C ARG A 148 -10.39 8.06 0.08
N ILE A 149 -10.69 8.50 1.30
CA ILE A 149 -11.23 7.57 2.32
C ILE A 149 -12.56 6.99 1.80
N THR A 150 -12.78 5.71 2.00
CA THR A 150 -14.03 5.07 1.58
C THR A 150 -15.16 5.26 2.59
N ASN A 151 -16.39 4.98 2.16
CA ASN A 151 -17.54 5.01 3.06
C ASN A 151 -17.42 3.99 4.21
N GLU A 152 -16.77 2.84 3.97
CA GLU A 152 -16.51 1.83 5.00
C GLU A 152 -15.47 2.33 6.01
N GLU A 153 -14.36 2.90 5.53
CA GLU A 153 -13.33 3.53 6.37
C GLU A 153 -13.91 4.70 7.18
N LEU A 154 -14.71 5.56 6.55
CA LEU A 154 -15.39 6.67 7.21
C LEU A 154 -16.33 6.18 8.32
N LYS A 155 -17.17 5.19 8.02
CA LYS A 155 -18.10 4.60 9.01
C LYS A 155 -17.34 4.01 10.19
N ALA A 156 -16.28 3.24 9.92
CA ALA A 156 -15.45 2.64 10.96
C ALA A 156 -14.74 3.72 11.82
N GLY A 157 -14.21 4.78 11.20
CA GLY A 157 -13.59 5.90 11.91
C GLY A 157 -14.59 6.63 12.80
N ILE A 158 -15.80 6.92 12.31
CA ILE A 158 -16.87 7.52 13.11
C ILE A 158 -17.26 6.63 14.29
N GLN A 159 -17.40 5.33 14.08
CA GLN A 159 -17.71 4.38 15.16
C GLN A 159 -16.61 4.35 16.22
N HIS A 160 -15.34 4.45 15.81
CA HIS A 160 -14.19 4.54 16.71
C HIS A 160 -14.22 5.82 17.55
N ILE A 161 -14.46 6.98 16.92
CA ILE A 161 -14.62 8.28 17.62
C ILE A 161 -15.72 8.19 18.68
N VAL A 162 -16.92 7.71 18.30
CA VAL A 162 -18.07 7.62 19.23
C VAL A 162 -17.74 6.70 20.41
N ARG A 163 -17.09 5.55 20.14
CA ARG A 163 -16.71 4.59 21.17
C ARG A 163 -15.77 5.21 22.20
N GLU A 164 -14.73 5.90 21.76
CA GLU A 164 -13.72 6.44 22.67
C GLU A 164 -14.27 7.61 23.51
N PHE A 165 -15.12 8.47 22.95
CA PHE A 165 -15.80 9.48 23.77
C PHE A 165 -16.77 8.88 24.78
N SER A 166 -17.52 7.83 24.43
CA SER A 166 -18.40 7.15 25.40
C SER A 166 -17.63 6.50 26.54
N ARG A 167 -16.33 6.19 26.36
CA ARG A 167 -15.45 5.71 27.43
C ARG A 167 -14.97 6.87 28.30
N CYS A 168 -14.52 7.97 27.70
CA CYS A 168 -14.12 9.17 28.45
C CYS A 168 -15.27 9.83 29.23
N ASP A 169 -16.51 9.74 28.75
CA ASP A 169 -17.70 10.27 29.45
C ASP A 169 -18.12 9.38 30.65
N ALA A 170 -17.57 8.15 30.76
CA ALA A 170 -17.90 7.17 31.80
C ALA A 170 -16.86 7.07 32.93
N ASP A 171 -15.70 7.70 32.75
CA ASP A 171 -14.62 7.86 33.74
C ASP A 171 -14.70 9.25 34.42
#